data_AF-U6DM68-F1
#
_entry.id   AF-U6DM68-F1
#
_cell.length_a   1.000
_cell.length_b   1.000
_cell.length_c   1.000
_cell.angle_alpha   90.00
_cell.angle_beta   90.00
_cell.angle_gamma   90.00
#
_symmetry.space_group_name_H-M   'P 1'
#
loop_
_entity.id
_entity.type
_entity.pdbx_description
1 polymer ?
#
loop_
_entity_poly.entity_id
_entity_poly.type
_entity_poly.pdbx_seq_one_letter_code
_entity_poly.pdbx_strand_id
1 'polypeptide(L)'
;NGMTPLMHAAYKGKLDMCKLLLRHGADVNCHQHEHGYTALMFAALSGNKDITWVMLEAGAETDVVNSVGRTAAQMAAFVGQHDCVTIINNFFPRERLDYYTKPQGLDKEPKLPPKLAGPLHKIITTTNLHPVKIVMLVNENPLLAEETALNKCYKVMDLICEKCMKQRDMNEVLAMKMHYISCIFQKCISFLKDGENKLDALIKSLLKGRASDGFPVYQEKIIRESIRKFPYCEATLLQQLVRSIAPVEIGSDPTAFSVLTQAITGQVGFVDVEFCTTCGEKGASKRCSVCKMVIYCDQTCQKTHWFAHKKICKDLKDIYEKQQLEAAKEKSEEEN
;
A
#
# COMPACT_ATOMS: atom_id res chain seq x y z
N ASN A 1 -19.98 -31.88 -6.85
CA ASN A 1 -19.72 -30.47 -6.48
C ASN A 1 -18.54 -29.85 -7.25
N GLY A 2 -17.58 -30.62 -7.80
CA GLY A 2 -16.53 -30.06 -8.67
C GLY A 2 -15.44 -29.23 -7.96
N MET A 3 -15.42 -29.25 -6.62
CA MET A 3 -14.40 -28.57 -5.82
C MET A 3 -13.05 -29.32 -5.90
N THR A 4 -11.99 -28.60 -6.27
CA THR A 4 -10.64 -29.17 -6.31
C THR A 4 -9.98 -29.20 -4.93
N PRO A 5 -8.95 -30.02 -4.71
CA PRO A 5 -8.16 -29.98 -3.47
C PRO A 5 -7.59 -28.58 -3.17
N LEU A 6 -7.19 -27.84 -4.21
CA LEU A 6 -6.66 -26.47 -4.08
C LEU A 6 -7.73 -25.51 -3.58
N MET A 7 -8.94 -25.56 -4.16
CA MET A 7 -10.09 -24.77 -3.71
C MET A 7 -10.44 -25.05 -2.24
N HIS A 8 -10.48 -26.33 -1.86
CA HIS A 8 -10.79 -26.71 -0.48
C HIS A 8 -9.69 -26.22 0.49
N ALA A 9 -8.41 -26.37 0.14
CA ALA A 9 -7.29 -25.87 0.94
C ALA A 9 -7.33 -24.33 1.10
N ALA A 10 -7.67 -23.61 0.01
CA ALA A 10 -7.80 -22.16 0.01
C ALA A 10 -8.92 -21.71 0.94
N TYR A 11 -10.11 -22.31 0.82
CA TYR A 11 -11.25 -22.01 1.68
C TYR A 11 -10.98 -22.28 3.16
N LYS A 12 -10.25 -23.37 3.46
CA LYS A 12 -9.87 -23.75 4.83
C LYS A 12 -8.66 -22.98 5.38
N GLY A 13 -8.12 -22.00 4.66
CA GLY A 13 -7.01 -21.19 5.15
C GLY A 13 -5.68 -21.95 5.25
N LYS A 14 -5.48 -23.04 4.49
CA LYS A 14 -4.30 -23.92 4.59
C LYS A 14 -3.20 -23.50 3.60
N LEU A 15 -2.45 -22.45 3.95
CA LEU A 15 -1.41 -21.85 3.09
C LEU A 15 -0.37 -22.88 2.57
N ASP A 16 0.17 -23.71 3.45
CA ASP A 16 1.20 -24.68 3.07
C ASP A 16 0.67 -25.76 2.11
N MET A 17 -0.59 -26.16 2.28
CA MET A 17 -1.26 -27.09 1.36
C MET A 17 -1.52 -26.43 0.00
N CYS A 18 -1.92 -25.16 -0.03
CA CYS A 18 -2.07 -24.42 -1.29
C CYS A 18 -0.75 -24.36 -2.06
N LYS A 19 0.34 -23.98 -1.38
CA LYS A 19 1.69 -23.95 -1.97
C LYS A 19 2.13 -25.32 -2.49
N LEU A 20 1.88 -26.39 -1.71
CA LEU A 20 2.20 -27.76 -2.12
C LEU A 20 1.46 -28.16 -3.40
N LEU A 21 0.13 -27.96 -3.43
CA LEU A 21 -0.71 -28.33 -4.56
C LEU A 21 -0.33 -27.57 -5.84
N LEU A 22 -0.08 -26.26 -5.75
CA LEU A 22 0.36 -25.44 -6.87
C LEU A 22 1.72 -25.89 -7.41
N ARG A 23 2.68 -26.23 -6.53
CA ARG A 23 3.98 -26.79 -6.95
C ARG A 23 3.85 -28.13 -7.69
N HIS A 24 2.80 -28.90 -7.41
CA HIS A 24 2.48 -30.15 -8.10
C HIS A 24 1.56 -29.95 -9.31
N GLY A 25 1.41 -28.72 -9.81
CA GLY A 25 0.69 -28.43 -11.05
C GLY A 25 -0.83 -28.36 -10.90
N ALA A 26 -1.35 -28.13 -9.70
CA ALA A 26 -2.77 -27.84 -9.53
C ALA A 26 -3.17 -26.60 -10.36
N ASP A 27 -4.22 -26.74 -11.17
CA ASP A 27 -4.76 -25.65 -11.96
C ASP A 27 -5.45 -24.61 -11.05
N VAL A 28 -4.85 -23.44 -10.93
CA VAL A 28 -5.37 -22.32 -10.13
C VAL A 28 -6.65 -21.71 -10.71
N ASN A 29 -6.83 -21.83 -12.02
CA ASN A 29 -7.97 -21.28 -12.77
C ASN A 29 -9.03 -22.34 -13.06
N CYS A 30 -8.95 -23.51 -12.44
CA CYS A 30 -9.97 -24.55 -12.58
C CYS A 30 -11.35 -23.96 -12.27
N HIS A 31 -12.29 -24.10 -13.21
CA HIS A 31 -13.63 -23.53 -13.14
C HIS A 31 -14.73 -24.60 -13.17
N GLN A 32 -14.40 -25.84 -12.79
CA GLN A 32 -15.32 -26.98 -12.81
C GLN A 32 -16.22 -27.09 -11.57
N HIS A 33 -16.07 -26.19 -10.59
CA HIS A 33 -16.95 -26.11 -9.44
C HIS A 33 -18.40 -25.85 -9.89
N GLU A 34 -19.38 -26.47 -9.25
CA GLU A 34 -20.80 -26.43 -9.68
C GLU A 34 -21.42 -25.02 -9.75
N HIS A 35 -20.82 -24.07 -9.04
CA HIS A 35 -21.19 -22.65 -9.04
C HIS A 35 -20.16 -21.74 -9.72
N GLY A 36 -19.17 -22.29 -10.43
CA GLY A 36 -18.12 -21.51 -11.10
C GLY A 36 -17.16 -20.80 -10.14
N TYR A 37 -16.92 -21.35 -8.95
CA TYR A 37 -15.95 -20.77 -8.02
C TYR A 37 -14.54 -21.20 -8.37
N THR A 38 -13.61 -20.25 -8.40
CA THR A 38 -12.17 -20.50 -8.60
C THR A 38 -11.41 -20.60 -7.27
N ALA A 39 -10.14 -21.04 -7.30
CA ALA A 39 -9.30 -21.06 -6.11
C ALA A 39 -9.11 -19.66 -5.49
N LEU A 40 -9.01 -18.62 -6.33
CA LEU A 40 -8.89 -17.23 -5.88
C LEU A 40 -10.17 -16.75 -5.17
N MET A 41 -11.36 -17.15 -5.63
CA MET A 41 -12.61 -16.80 -4.94
C MET A 41 -12.70 -17.44 -3.55
N PHE A 42 -12.26 -18.69 -3.40
CA PHE A 42 -12.21 -19.35 -2.09
C PHE A 42 -11.13 -18.74 -1.18
N ALA A 43 -9.98 -18.35 -1.72
CA ALA A 43 -8.96 -17.61 -0.97
C ALA A 43 -9.51 -16.26 -0.47
N ALA A 44 -10.18 -15.51 -1.34
CA ALA A 44 -10.83 -14.24 -1.02
C ALA A 44 -11.91 -14.39 0.08
N LEU A 45 -12.74 -15.43 0.01
CA LEU A 45 -13.74 -15.74 1.04
C LEU A 45 -13.14 -16.14 2.38
N SER A 46 -11.99 -16.81 2.38
CA SER A 46 -11.31 -17.21 3.62
C SER A 46 -10.75 -16.03 4.41
N GLY A 47 -10.60 -14.86 3.77
CA GLY A 47 -9.92 -13.70 4.36
C GLY A 47 -8.40 -13.82 4.47
N ASN A 48 -7.82 -14.95 4.04
CA ASN A 48 -6.39 -15.19 4.16
C ASN A 48 -5.62 -14.51 3.02
N LYS A 49 -5.07 -13.33 3.32
CA LYS A 49 -4.27 -12.51 2.40
C LYS A 49 -3.08 -13.25 1.79
N ASP A 50 -2.42 -14.14 2.53
CA ASP A 50 -1.22 -14.85 2.05
C ASP A 50 -1.61 -15.93 1.04
N ILE A 51 -2.77 -16.57 1.22
CA ILE A 51 -3.31 -17.52 0.24
C ILE A 51 -3.75 -16.77 -1.00
N THR A 52 -4.48 -15.66 -0.86
CA THR A 52 -4.89 -14.80 -1.98
C THR A 52 -3.66 -14.38 -2.80
N TRP A 53 -2.59 -13.94 -2.14
CA TRP A 53 -1.32 -13.62 -2.78
C TRP A 53 -0.72 -14.81 -3.55
N VAL A 54 -0.66 -15.99 -2.94
CA VAL A 54 -0.13 -17.22 -3.58
C VAL A 54 -0.94 -17.63 -4.81
N MET A 55 -2.27 -17.48 -4.79
CA MET A 55 -3.11 -17.76 -5.97
C MET A 55 -2.79 -16.79 -7.11
N LEU A 56 -2.64 -15.51 -6.82
CA LEU A 56 -2.31 -14.48 -7.81
C LEU A 56 -0.91 -14.70 -8.41
N GLU A 57 0.08 -15.02 -7.58
CA GLU A 57 1.43 -15.40 -8.05
C GLU A 57 1.44 -16.67 -8.90
N ALA A 58 0.47 -17.57 -8.69
CA ALA A 58 0.29 -18.75 -9.54
C ALA A 58 -0.47 -18.47 -10.85
N GLY A 59 -0.82 -17.21 -11.13
CA GLY A 59 -1.52 -16.82 -12.36
C GLY A 59 -3.04 -16.87 -12.27
N ALA A 60 -3.62 -16.76 -11.07
CA ALA A 60 -5.06 -16.69 -10.93
C ALA A 60 -5.66 -15.47 -11.67
N GLU A 61 -6.67 -15.72 -12.50
CA GLU A 61 -7.41 -14.68 -13.19
C GLU A 61 -8.33 -13.92 -12.23
N THR A 62 -8.28 -12.59 -12.27
CA THR A 62 -8.97 -11.71 -11.31
C THR A 62 -10.37 -11.28 -11.75
N ASP A 63 -10.66 -11.40 -13.04
CA ASP A 63 -11.87 -10.96 -13.72
C ASP A 63 -12.89 -12.09 -13.97
N VAL A 64 -12.51 -13.35 -13.71
CA VAL A 64 -13.43 -14.48 -13.74
C VAL A 64 -14.60 -14.26 -12.78
N VAL A 65 -15.81 -14.51 -13.26
CA VAL A 65 -17.05 -14.42 -12.49
C VAL A 65 -17.66 -15.79 -12.24
N ASN A 66 -18.25 -15.98 -11.06
CA ASN A 66 -19.00 -17.18 -10.71
C ASN A 66 -20.44 -17.14 -11.27
N SER A 67 -21.26 -18.14 -10.91
CA SER A 67 -22.66 -18.24 -11.35
C SER A 67 -23.57 -17.09 -10.92
N VAL A 68 -23.15 -16.26 -9.94
CA VAL A 68 -23.87 -15.06 -9.50
C VAL A 68 -23.27 -13.76 -10.07
N GLY A 69 -22.36 -13.87 -11.06
CA GLY A 69 -21.76 -12.73 -11.74
C GLY A 69 -20.77 -11.95 -10.87
N ARG A 70 -20.12 -12.59 -9.89
CA ARG A 70 -19.19 -11.93 -8.96
C ARG A 70 -17.75 -12.38 -9.15
N THR A 71 -16.82 -11.43 -9.14
CA THR A 71 -15.37 -11.70 -9.13
C THR A 71 -14.87 -12.00 -7.73
N ALA A 72 -13.64 -12.53 -7.60
CA ALA A 72 -13.03 -12.81 -6.31
C ALA A 72 -12.92 -11.55 -5.40
N ALA A 73 -12.57 -10.39 -5.96
CA ALA A 73 -12.53 -9.13 -5.21
C ALA A 73 -13.92 -8.71 -4.71
N GLN A 74 -14.96 -8.88 -5.53
CA GLN A 74 -16.34 -8.58 -5.12
C GLN A 74 -16.84 -9.54 -4.05
N MET A 75 -16.47 -10.82 -4.13
CA MET A 75 -16.76 -11.80 -3.08
C MET A 75 -16.09 -11.42 -1.75
N ALA A 76 -14.80 -11.07 -1.77
CA ALA A 76 -14.10 -10.58 -0.58
C ALA A 76 -14.76 -9.31 0.00
N ALA A 77 -15.15 -8.36 -0.84
CA ALA A 77 -15.83 -7.15 -0.40
C ALA A 77 -17.17 -7.45 0.29
N PHE A 78 -17.96 -8.40 -0.26
CA PHE A 78 -19.25 -8.79 0.31
C PHE A 78 -19.13 -9.36 1.73
N VAL A 79 -18.05 -10.08 2.03
CA VAL A 79 -17.78 -10.64 3.36
C VAL A 79 -16.84 -9.77 4.22
N GLY A 80 -16.56 -8.53 3.81
CA GLY A 80 -15.73 -7.58 4.57
C GLY A 80 -14.23 -7.89 4.59
N GLN A 81 -13.73 -8.74 3.69
CA GLN A 81 -12.32 -9.15 3.61
C GLN A 81 -11.47 -8.13 2.83
N HIS A 82 -11.41 -6.90 3.35
CA HIS A 82 -10.81 -5.74 2.68
C HIS A 82 -9.34 -5.95 2.28
N ASP A 83 -8.53 -6.63 3.09
CA ASP A 83 -7.13 -6.91 2.75
C ASP A 83 -7.01 -7.76 1.48
N CYS A 84 -7.91 -8.74 1.29
CA CYS A 84 -7.96 -9.54 0.07
C CYS A 84 -8.41 -8.70 -1.13
N VAL A 85 -9.41 -7.82 -0.95
CA VAL A 85 -9.83 -6.87 -2.00
C VAL A 85 -8.66 -6.01 -2.45
N THR A 86 -7.95 -5.40 -1.50
CA THR A 86 -6.81 -4.53 -1.79
C THR A 86 -5.71 -5.30 -2.52
N ILE A 87 -5.38 -6.52 -2.09
CA ILE A 87 -4.36 -7.35 -2.74
C ILE A 87 -4.76 -7.70 -4.17
N ILE A 88 -5.98 -8.17 -4.41
CA ILE A 88 -6.45 -8.55 -5.75
C ILE A 88 -6.41 -7.33 -6.68
N ASN A 89 -6.96 -6.19 -6.25
CA ASN A 89 -7.07 -4.99 -7.09
C ASN A 89 -5.72 -4.31 -7.34
N ASN A 90 -4.74 -4.48 -6.43
CA ASN A 90 -3.41 -3.88 -6.54
C ASN A 90 -2.34 -4.88 -7.02
N PHE A 91 -2.72 -6.09 -7.41
CA PHE A 91 -1.77 -7.11 -7.80
C PHE A 91 -1.02 -6.68 -9.06
N PHE A 92 0.31 -6.81 -9.02
CA PHE A 92 1.17 -6.54 -10.15
C PHE A 92 2.00 -7.80 -10.43
N PRO A 93 1.67 -8.57 -11.49
CA PRO A 93 2.41 -9.78 -11.82
C PRO A 93 3.90 -9.51 -12.01
N ARG A 94 4.76 -10.34 -11.40
CA ARG A 94 6.22 -10.18 -11.49
C ARG A 94 6.72 -10.20 -12.94
N GLU A 95 6.10 -11.04 -13.77
CA GLU A 95 6.42 -11.19 -15.20
C GLU A 95 6.30 -9.87 -15.98
N ARG A 96 5.35 -8.99 -15.61
CA ARG A 96 5.21 -7.66 -16.21
C ARG A 96 6.42 -6.77 -15.93
N LEU A 97 7.10 -6.97 -14.80
CA LEU A 97 8.33 -6.26 -14.49
C LEU A 97 9.54 -6.89 -15.20
N ASP A 98 9.58 -8.23 -15.24
CA ASP A 98 10.67 -8.98 -15.87
C ASP A 98 10.77 -8.70 -17.38
N TYR A 99 9.69 -8.24 -18.02
CA TYR A 99 9.73 -7.65 -19.37
C TYR A 99 10.81 -6.58 -19.53
N TYR A 100 10.98 -5.71 -18.53
CA TYR A 100 11.97 -4.62 -18.55
C TYR A 100 13.39 -5.08 -18.21
N THR A 101 13.56 -6.32 -17.74
CA THR A 101 14.87 -6.91 -17.41
C THR A 101 15.59 -7.54 -18.60
N LYS A 102 14.93 -7.53 -19.76
CA LYS A 102 15.48 -8.00 -21.03
C LYS A 102 15.64 -6.79 -21.97
N PRO A 103 16.69 -6.73 -22.80
CA PRO A 103 16.77 -5.75 -23.88
C PRO A 103 15.56 -5.86 -24.81
N GLN A 104 15.06 -4.72 -25.31
CA GLN A 104 13.86 -4.65 -26.15
C GLN A 104 14.15 -3.86 -27.42
N GLY A 105 13.69 -4.35 -28.57
CA GLY A 105 13.85 -3.66 -29.86
C GLY A 105 15.32 -3.38 -30.20
N LEU A 106 15.71 -2.11 -30.25
CA LEU A 106 17.07 -1.65 -30.56
C LEU A 106 17.95 -1.42 -29.31
N ASP A 107 17.40 -1.61 -28.10
CA ASP A 107 18.15 -1.41 -26.87
C ASP A 107 19.25 -2.48 -26.74
N LYS A 108 20.49 -2.06 -26.43
CA LYS A 108 21.60 -2.97 -26.15
C LYS A 108 21.59 -3.50 -24.72
N GLU A 109 20.98 -2.77 -23.80
CA GLU A 109 20.92 -3.08 -22.37
C GLU A 109 19.46 -3.11 -21.89
N PRO A 110 19.15 -3.88 -20.83
CA PRO A 110 17.81 -3.86 -20.26
C PRO A 110 17.51 -2.52 -19.58
N LYS A 111 16.27 -2.06 -19.70
CA LYS A 111 15.79 -0.83 -19.03
C LYS A 111 15.85 -0.95 -17.50
N LEU A 112 15.65 -2.16 -16.97
CA LEU A 112 15.80 -2.51 -15.57
C LEU A 112 16.88 -3.58 -15.39
N PRO A 113 17.94 -3.37 -14.60
CA PRO A 113 18.86 -4.44 -14.25
C PRO A 113 18.11 -5.60 -13.55
N PRO A 114 18.31 -6.88 -13.94
CA PRO A 114 17.57 -8.02 -13.37
C PRO A 114 17.62 -8.09 -11.83
N LYS A 115 18.75 -7.72 -11.23
CA LYS A 115 18.93 -7.67 -9.76
C LYS A 115 18.00 -6.68 -9.05
N LEU A 116 17.47 -5.67 -9.75
CA LEU A 116 16.55 -4.67 -9.19
C LEU A 116 15.08 -5.10 -9.27
N ALA A 117 14.74 -6.10 -10.08
CA ALA A 117 13.35 -6.50 -10.29
C ALA A 117 12.69 -7.03 -9.02
N GLY A 118 13.39 -7.86 -8.22
CA GLY A 118 12.86 -8.33 -6.94
C GLY A 118 12.58 -7.19 -5.95
N PRO A 119 13.59 -6.35 -5.61
CA PRO A 119 13.40 -5.21 -4.73
C PRO A 119 12.33 -4.22 -5.20
N LEU A 120 12.29 -3.90 -6.50
CA LEU A 120 11.29 -2.98 -7.06
C LEU A 120 9.89 -3.60 -7.04
N HIS A 121 9.75 -4.88 -7.38
CA HIS A 121 8.46 -5.59 -7.31
C HIS A 121 7.88 -5.55 -5.90
N LYS A 122 8.71 -5.76 -4.86
CA LYS A 122 8.30 -5.63 -3.45
C LYS A 122 7.72 -4.24 -3.12
N ILE A 123 8.28 -3.18 -3.69
CA ILE A 123 7.75 -1.81 -3.50
C ILE A 123 6.46 -1.62 -4.30
N ILE A 124 6.41 -2.07 -5.56
CA ILE A 124 5.22 -1.98 -6.42
C ILE A 124 4.00 -2.65 -5.78
N THR A 125 4.21 -3.79 -5.12
CA THR A 125 3.14 -4.64 -4.59
C THR A 125 2.76 -4.31 -3.16
N THR A 126 3.47 -3.41 -2.49
CA THR A 126 3.07 -2.90 -1.18
C THR A 126 1.67 -2.27 -1.25
N THR A 127 0.87 -2.49 -0.21
CA THR A 127 -0.42 -1.83 -0.01
C THR A 127 -0.28 -0.60 0.89
N ASN A 128 0.81 -0.51 1.65
CA ASN A 128 1.12 0.63 2.49
C ASN A 128 1.80 1.74 1.65
N LEU A 129 1.01 2.75 1.28
CA LEU A 129 1.44 3.89 0.48
C LEU A 129 2.02 5.05 1.30
N HIS A 130 2.23 4.85 2.60
CA HIS A 130 2.79 5.90 3.44
C HIS A 130 4.20 6.25 2.95
N PRO A 131 4.52 7.53 2.70
CA PRO A 131 5.78 7.90 2.05
C PRO A 131 6.99 7.46 2.86
N VAL A 132 6.92 7.50 4.21
CA VAL A 132 8.00 6.98 5.07
C VAL A 132 8.22 5.48 4.84
N LYS A 133 7.17 4.68 4.65
CA LYS A 133 7.31 3.23 4.40
C LYS A 133 8.02 2.99 3.07
N ILE A 134 7.65 3.72 2.03
CA ILE A 134 8.28 3.60 0.70
C ILE A 134 9.77 3.98 0.80
N VAL A 135 10.11 5.07 1.49
CA VAL A 135 11.51 5.47 1.70
C VAL A 135 12.27 4.43 2.54
N MET A 136 11.65 3.86 3.57
CA MET A 136 12.25 2.77 4.37
C MET A 136 12.53 1.53 3.51
N LEU A 137 11.61 1.12 2.62
CA LEU A 137 11.83 -0.01 1.73
C LEU A 137 13.00 0.21 0.75
N VAL A 138 13.19 1.46 0.29
CA VAL A 138 14.37 1.84 -0.51
C VAL A 138 15.64 1.76 0.34
N ASN A 139 15.62 2.33 1.55
CA ASN A 139 16.79 2.40 2.43
C ASN A 139 17.23 1.01 2.96
N GLU A 140 16.28 0.11 3.19
CA GLU A 140 16.53 -1.27 3.64
C GLU A 140 17.19 -2.14 2.56
N ASN A 141 17.15 -1.73 1.29
CA ASN A 141 17.74 -2.48 0.19
C ASN A 141 18.96 -1.74 -0.40
N PRO A 142 20.19 -2.23 -0.17
CA PRO A 142 21.39 -1.57 -0.67
C PRO A 142 21.44 -1.39 -2.20
N LEU A 143 20.75 -2.25 -2.96
CA LEU A 143 20.69 -2.12 -4.42
C LEU A 143 19.79 -0.96 -4.87
N LEU A 144 18.80 -0.58 -4.06
CA LEU A 144 17.90 0.55 -4.33
C LEU A 144 18.42 1.85 -3.74
N ALA A 145 19.26 1.80 -2.70
CA ALA A 145 19.89 2.96 -2.08
C ALA A 145 21.06 3.56 -2.89
N GLU A 146 21.19 3.19 -4.18
CA GLU A 146 22.08 3.85 -5.13
C GLU A 146 21.31 4.78 -6.06
N GLU A 147 21.81 6.00 -6.26
CA GLU A 147 21.16 7.01 -7.11
C GLU A 147 20.90 6.48 -8.53
N THR A 148 21.91 5.89 -9.17
CA THR A 148 21.82 5.43 -10.57
C THR A 148 20.85 4.25 -10.72
N ALA A 149 20.85 3.33 -9.76
CA ALA A 149 19.96 2.18 -9.72
C ALA A 149 18.50 2.60 -9.49
N LEU A 150 18.27 3.52 -8.54
CA LEU A 150 16.94 4.04 -8.26
C LEU A 150 16.39 4.87 -9.42
N ASN A 151 17.25 5.59 -10.15
CA ASN A 151 16.88 6.31 -11.37
C ASN A 151 16.37 5.34 -12.47
N LYS A 152 17.01 4.17 -12.65
CA LYS A 152 16.49 3.14 -13.56
C LYS A 152 15.13 2.61 -13.11
N CYS A 153 14.94 2.39 -11.80
CA CYS A 153 13.64 1.98 -11.24
C CYS A 153 12.56 3.03 -11.50
N TYR A 154 12.85 4.30 -11.20
CA TYR A 154 11.99 5.46 -11.46
C TYR A 154 11.53 5.51 -12.93
N LYS A 155 12.45 5.41 -13.89
CA LYS A 155 12.11 5.41 -15.32
C LYS A 155 11.19 4.26 -15.72
N VAL A 156 11.39 3.08 -15.14
CA VAL A 156 10.53 1.92 -15.41
C VAL A 156 9.14 2.12 -14.80
N MET A 157 9.04 2.75 -13.63
CA MET A 157 7.74 3.11 -13.03
C MET A 157 6.94 4.08 -13.94
N ASP A 158 7.60 5.07 -14.53
CA ASP A 158 6.95 5.99 -15.48
C ASP A 158 6.46 5.25 -16.74
N LEU A 159 7.24 4.31 -17.28
CA LEU A 159 6.81 3.47 -18.41
C LEU A 159 5.62 2.56 -18.06
N ILE A 160 5.58 2.02 -16.84
CA ILE A 160 4.46 1.21 -16.37
C ILE A 160 3.21 2.09 -16.21
N CYS A 161 3.36 3.29 -15.63
CA CYS A 161 2.29 4.28 -15.52
C CYS A 161 1.70 4.60 -16.90
N GLU A 162 2.55 4.92 -17.87
CA GLU A 162 2.13 5.22 -19.24
C GLU A 162 1.40 4.05 -19.89
N LYS A 163 1.92 2.83 -19.74
CA LYS A 163 1.29 1.62 -20.28
C LYS A 163 -0.10 1.39 -19.68
N CYS A 164 -0.28 1.65 -18.39
CA CYS A 164 -1.58 1.52 -17.72
C CYS A 164 -2.62 2.53 -18.24
N MET A 165 -2.18 3.70 -18.70
CA MET A 165 -3.06 4.74 -19.24
C MET A 165 -3.33 4.61 -20.74
N LYS A 166 -2.43 3.99 -21.51
CA LYS A 166 -2.54 3.85 -22.97
C LYS A 166 -3.14 2.53 -23.46
N GLN A 167 -3.28 1.54 -22.58
CA GLN A 167 -3.91 0.26 -22.95
C GLN A 167 -5.44 0.42 -23.13
N ARG A 168 -6.05 -0.53 -23.85
CA ARG A 168 -7.51 -0.53 -24.15
C ARG A 168 -8.36 -0.40 -22.87
N ASP A 169 -8.02 -1.17 -21.85
CA ASP A 169 -8.66 -1.14 -20.54
C ASP A 169 -7.81 -0.31 -19.59
N MET A 170 -8.02 1.02 -19.61
CA MET A 170 -7.26 1.96 -18.79
C MET A 170 -7.31 1.58 -17.31
N ASN A 171 -6.15 1.53 -16.66
CA ASN A 171 -6.04 1.28 -15.23
C ASN A 171 -5.48 2.52 -14.52
N GLU A 172 -6.36 3.51 -14.31
CA GLU A 172 -6.01 4.79 -13.67
C GLU A 172 -5.48 4.60 -12.24
N VAL A 173 -6.03 3.63 -11.50
CA VAL A 173 -5.62 3.33 -10.12
C VAL A 173 -4.17 2.88 -10.06
N LEU A 174 -3.81 1.88 -10.88
CA LEU A 174 -2.45 1.38 -10.95
C LEU A 174 -1.49 2.45 -11.49
N ALA A 175 -1.92 3.23 -12.50
CA ALA A 175 -1.13 4.34 -13.03
C ALA A 175 -0.82 5.40 -11.95
N MET A 176 -1.84 5.84 -11.20
CA MET A 176 -1.68 6.79 -10.10
C MET A 176 -0.75 6.23 -9.01
N LYS A 177 -0.88 4.94 -8.68
CA LYS A 177 0.03 4.27 -7.74
C LYS A 177 1.47 4.29 -8.24
N MET A 178 1.70 3.90 -9.50
CA MET A 178 3.04 3.90 -10.09
C MET A 178 3.66 5.30 -10.11
N HIS A 179 2.87 6.30 -10.51
CA HIS A 179 3.28 7.71 -10.53
C HIS A 179 3.60 8.23 -9.13
N TYR A 180 2.78 7.92 -8.13
CA TYR A 180 3.03 8.36 -6.76
C TYR A 180 4.32 7.75 -6.21
N ILE A 181 4.55 6.43 -6.37
CA ILE A 181 5.81 5.79 -5.99
C ILE A 181 6.99 6.40 -6.74
N SER A 182 6.83 6.68 -8.04
CA SER A 182 7.81 7.38 -8.87
C SER A 182 8.17 8.76 -8.32
N CYS A 183 7.19 9.55 -7.86
CA CYS A 183 7.42 10.83 -7.21
C CYS A 183 8.21 10.69 -5.90
N ILE A 184 7.95 9.66 -5.10
CA ILE A 184 8.73 9.38 -3.88
C ILE A 184 10.16 8.97 -4.25
N PHE A 185 10.36 8.14 -5.29
CA PHE A 185 11.69 7.79 -5.78
C PHE A 185 12.48 9.02 -6.23
N GLN A 186 11.84 9.98 -6.91
CA GLN A 186 12.49 11.23 -7.29
C GLN A 186 12.96 12.03 -6.06
N LYS A 187 12.19 12.06 -4.97
CA LYS A 187 12.64 12.64 -3.69
C LYS A 187 13.81 11.86 -3.12
N CYS A 188 13.77 10.52 -3.08
CA CYS A 188 14.90 9.70 -2.65
C CYS A 188 16.18 10.00 -3.47
N ILE A 189 16.07 10.01 -4.81
CA ILE A 189 17.18 10.32 -5.73
C ILE A 189 17.78 11.69 -5.41
N SER A 190 16.95 12.71 -5.15
CA SER A 190 17.44 14.05 -4.81
C SER A 190 18.27 14.08 -3.52
N PHE A 191 17.98 13.21 -2.55
CA PHE A 191 18.75 13.09 -1.31
C PHE A 191 19.99 12.21 -1.46
N LEU A 192 19.99 11.25 -2.40
CA LEU A 192 21.14 10.38 -2.67
C LEU A 192 22.25 11.09 -3.46
N LYS A 193 21.91 12.10 -4.27
CA LYS A 193 22.87 12.91 -5.04
C LYS A 193 23.94 13.60 -4.20
N ASP A 194 23.63 13.88 -2.93
CA ASP A 194 24.52 14.64 -2.04
C ASP A 194 25.62 13.78 -1.38
N GLY A 195 25.85 12.53 -1.83
CA GLY A 195 27.03 11.72 -1.51
C GLY A 195 27.06 11.04 -0.14
N GLU A 196 26.23 11.46 0.81
CA GLU A 196 25.93 10.72 2.04
C GLU A 196 24.54 10.08 1.88
N ASN A 197 24.31 8.84 2.34
CA ASN A 197 22.97 8.24 2.33
C ASN A 197 22.04 9.03 3.27
N LYS A 198 21.44 10.10 2.74
CA LYS A 198 20.57 11.04 3.47
C LYS A 198 19.10 10.61 3.42
N LEU A 199 18.80 9.35 3.10
CA LEU A 199 17.42 8.85 3.16
C LEU A 199 16.85 8.93 4.60
N ASP A 200 17.69 8.78 5.63
CA ASP A 200 17.30 9.04 7.02
C ASP A 200 16.91 10.50 7.26
N ALA A 201 17.56 11.45 6.58
CA ALA A 201 17.18 12.87 6.65
C ALA A 201 15.85 13.14 5.94
N LEU A 202 15.59 12.45 4.82
CA LEU A 202 14.28 12.48 4.15
C LEU A 202 13.19 11.92 5.06
N ILE A 203 13.42 10.76 5.70
CA ILE A 203 12.48 10.16 6.66
C ILE A 203 12.19 11.14 7.81
N LYS A 204 13.23 11.74 8.40
CA LYS A 204 13.06 12.76 9.45
C LYS A 204 12.27 13.98 8.95
N SER A 205 12.47 14.41 7.71
CA SER A 205 11.73 15.53 7.12
C SER A 205 10.25 15.18 6.92
N LEU A 206 9.94 13.95 6.51
CA LEU A 206 8.57 13.45 6.33
C LEU A 206 7.82 13.24 7.66
N LEU A 207 8.55 12.98 8.75
CA LEU A 207 7.98 12.78 10.09
C LEU A 207 7.94 14.05 10.93
N LYS A 208 8.58 15.13 10.48
CA LYS A 208 8.64 16.37 11.25
C LYS A 208 7.28 17.06 11.26
N GLY A 209 6.64 17.04 12.43
CA GLY A 209 5.39 17.73 12.68
C GLY A 209 5.53 19.24 12.87
N ARG A 210 4.43 19.98 12.64
CA ARG A 210 4.27 21.38 13.08
C ARG A 210 4.21 21.45 14.61
N ALA A 211 4.61 22.57 15.19
CA ALA A 211 4.75 22.72 16.64
C ALA A 211 3.41 22.65 17.40
N SER A 212 2.29 23.01 16.75
CA SER A 212 0.98 23.11 17.40
C SER A 212 0.36 21.76 17.73
N ASP A 213 0.51 20.75 16.87
CA ASP A 213 -0.19 19.47 16.98
C ASP A 213 0.57 18.27 16.41
N GLY A 214 1.80 18.48 15.93
CA GLY A 214 2.60 17.43 15.31
C GLY A 214 2.23 17.05 13.89
N PHE A 215 1.31 17.75 13.20
CA PHE A 215 0.91 17.41 11.84
C PHE A 215 2.09 17.52 10.84
N PRO A 216 2.38 16.49 10.01
CA PRO A 216 3.54 16.45 9.12
C PRO A 216 3.30 17.26 7.83
N VAL A 217 3.34 18.59 7.93
CA VAL A 217 3.07 19.53 6.81
C VAL A 217 3.88 19.24 5.55
N TYR A 218 5.16 18.89 5.68
CA TYR A 218 6.02 18.58 4.53
C TYR A 218 5.55 17.32 3.78
N GLN A 219 5.14 16.31 4.52
CA GLN A 219 4.60 15.06 3.98
C GLN A 219 3.33 15.32 3.16
N GLU A 220 2.38 16.06 3.75
CA GLU A 220 1.13 16.43 3.10
C GLU A 220 1.38 17.21 1.80
N LYS A 221 2.33 18.16 1.81
CA LYS A 221 2.72 18.92 0.61
C LYS A 221 3.28 18.04 -0.49
N ILE A 222 4.14 17.07 -0.16
CA ILE A 222 4.70 16.12 -1.15
C ILE A 222 3.60 15.30 -1.80
N ILE A 223 2.64 14.80 -1.01
CA ILE A 223 1.56 13.97 -1.55
C ILE A 223 0.67 14.80 -2.48
N ARG A 224 0.28 16.01 -2.06
CA ARG A 224 -0.49 16.94 -2.90
C ARG A 224 0.25 17.33 -4.19
N GLU A 225 1.56 17.54 -4.10
CA GLU A 225 2.41 17.82 -5.27
C GLU A 225 2.46 16.62 -6.21
N SER A 226 2.59 15.40 -5.66
CA SER A 226 2.63 14.16 -6.44
C SER A 226 1.33 13.94 -7.22
N ILE A 227 0.17 14.12 -6.58
CA ILE A 227 -1.14 14.03 -7.24
C ILE A 227 -1.23 15.07 -8.37
N ARG A 228 -0.88 16.33 -8.11
CA ARG A 228 -0.94 17.40 -9.12
C ARG A 228 0.01 17.19 -10.31
N LYS A 229 1.12 16.48 -10.10
CA LYS A 229 2.09 16.15 -11.15
C LYS A 229 1.68 14.97 -12.02
N PHE A 230 0.54 14.32 -11.75
CA PHE A 230 0.09 13.20 -12.57
C PHE A 230 -0.12 13.67 -14.02
N PRO A 231 0.54 13.04 -15.02
CA PRO A 231 0.65 13.62 -16.35
C PRO A 231 -0.63 13.53 -17.20
N TYR A 232 -1.66 12.84 -16.71
CA TYR A 232 -2.91 12.62 -17.43
C TYR A 232 -4.05 13.43 -16.80
N CYS A 233 -4.20 14.69 -17.21
CA CYS A 233 -5.18 15.63 -16.66
C CYS A 233 -6.65 15.19 -16.82
N GLU A 234 -6.93 14.41 -17.87
CA GLU A 234 -8.27 13.88 -18.18
C GLU A 234 -8.63 12.63 -17.36
N ALA A 235 -7.69 12.08 -16.59
CA ALA A 235 -7.96 10.92 -15.76
C ALA A 235 -9.04 11.25 -14.71
N THR A 236 -10.12 10.46 -14.71
CA THR A 236 -11.27 10.66 -13.83
C THR A 236 -10.86 10.61 -12.35
N LEU A 237 -9.95 9.70 -12.00
CA LEU A 237 -9.37 9.55 -10.68
C LEU A 237 -8.60 10.80 -10.25
N LEU A 238 -7.77 11.38 -11.12
CA LEU A 238 -7.06 12.61 -10.82
C LEU A 238 -8.05 13.75 -10.50
N GLN A 239 -9.07 13.91 -11.33
CA GLN A 239 -10.08 14.96 -11.13
C GLN A 239 -10.83 14.77 -9.80
N GLN A 240 -11.16 13.53 -9.42
CA GLN A 240 -11.75 13.21 -8.13
C GLN A 240 -10.81 13.55 -6.96
N LEU A 241 -9.55 13.08 -7.01
CA LEU A 241 -8.55 13.37 -5.98
C LEU A 241 -8.35 14.88 -5.78
N VAL A 242 -8.23 15.64 -6.87
CA VAL A 242 -8.04 17.09 -6.82
C VAL A 242 -9.28 17.77 -6.23
N ARG A 243 -10.49 17.40 -6.65
CA ARG A 243 -11.74 17.96 -6.09
C ARG A 243 -11.87 17.71 -4.60
N SER A 244 -11.46 16.53 -4.12
CA SER A 244 -11.53 16.17 -2.69
C SER A 244 -10.50 16.90 -1.82
N ILE A 245 -9.32 17.22 -2.37
CA ILE A 245 -8.18 17.71 -1.56
C ILE A 245 -7.95 19.23 -1.73
N ALA A 246 -8.19 19.79 -2.92
CA ALA A 246 -7.93 21.20 -3.23
C ALA A 246 -8.62 22.20 -2.27
N PRO A 247 -9.89 22.04 -1.86
CA PRO A 247 -10.54 22.98 -0.94
C PRO A 247 -10.15 22.75 0.53
N VAL A 248 -9.43 21.67 0.85
CA VAL A 248 -9.12 21.28 2.24
C VAL A 248 -7.80 21.91 2.66
N GLU A 249 -7.82 22.66 3.76
CA GLU A 249 -6.62 23.25 4.36
C GLU A 249 -5.62 22.18 4.82
N ILE A 250 -4.32 22.51 4.76
CA ILE A 250 -3.27 21.59 5.18
C ILE A 250 -3.34 21.36 6.70
N GLY A 251 -3.51 20.10 7.09
CA GLY A 251 -3.67 19.70 8.49
C GLY A 251 -5.13 19.50 8.92
N SER A 252 -6.07 19.64 7.98
CA SER A 252 -7.48 19.30 8.17
C SER A 252 -7.82 18.02 7.41
N ASP A 253 -8.87 17.33 7.86
CA ASP A 253 -9.39 16.15 7.18
C ASP A 253 -10.34 16.51 6.02
N PRO A 254 -10.39 15.66 4.96
CA PRO A 254 -9.52 14.51 4.76
C PRO A 254 -8.12 14.93 4.27
N THR A 255 -7.08 14.32 4.84
CA THR A 255 -5.69 14.51 4.37
C THR A 255 -5.48 14.00 2.94
N ALA A 256 -4.48 14.52 2.22
CA ALA A 256 -4.15 14.01 0.90
C ALA A 256 -3.72 12.53 0.93
N PHE A 257 -3.08 12.10 2.03
CA PHE A 257 -2.72 10.70 2.24
C PHE A 257 -3.94 9.78 2.33
N SER A 258 -4.96 10.16 3.13
CA SER A 258 -6.15 9.34 3.32
C SER A 258 -6.96 9.22 2.03
N VAL A 259 -7.15 10.33 1.31
CA VAL A 259 -7.87 10.33 0.02
C VAL A 259 -7.13 9.51 -1.02
N LEU A 260 -5.81 9.68 -1.17
CA LEU A 260 -5.00 8.91 -2.13
C LEU A 260 -5.02 7.41 -1.81
N THR A 261 -4.88 7.05 -0.54
CA THR A 261 -4.90 5.65 -0.10
C THR A 261 -6.25 5.03 -0.38
N GLN A 262 -7.35 5.69 0.00
CA GLN A 262 -8.71 5.21 -0.25
C GLN A 262 -9.00 5.02 -1.75
N ALA A 263 -8.51 5.93 -2.59
CA ALA A 263 -8.64 5.83 -4.04
C ALA A 263 -7.90 4.62 -4.64
N ILE A 264 -6.75 4.23 -4.07
CA ILE A 264 -5.93 3.13 -4.59
C ILE A 264 -6.28 1.77 -3.96
N THR A 265 -6.57 1.73 -2.66
CA THR A 265 -6.81 0.49 -1.92
C THR A 265 -8.28 0.12 -1.82
N GLY A 266 -9.18 1.04 -2.21
CA GLY A 266 -10.62 0.93 -2.06
C GLY A 266 -11.13 1.54 -0.75
N GLN A 267 -12.43 1.82 -0.70
CA GLN A 267 -13.10 2.30 0.50
C GLN A 267 -13.25 1.18 1.53
N VAL A 268 -12.94 1.49 2.78
CA VAL A 268 -13.16 0.60 3.92
C VAL A 268 -14.20 1.28 4.82
N GLY A 269 -15.38 0.66 4.98
CA GLY A 269 -16.50 1.28 5.70
C GLY A 269 -16.24 1.44 7.20
N PHE A 270 -15.64 0.41 7.83
CA PHE A 270 -15.27 0.42 9.24
C PHE A 270 -13.81 -0.02 9.37
N VAL A 271 -12.98 0.83 9.98
CA VAL A 271 -11.56 0.53 10.21
C VAL A 271 -11.31 0.50 11.71
N ASP A 272 -11.61 -0.63 12.35
CA ASP A 272 -11.23 -0.91 13.75
C ASP A 272 -9.75 -1.33 13.87
N VAL A 273 -8.88 -0.73 13.05
CA VAL A 273 -7.48 -1.10 13.00
C VAL A 273 -6.61 0.13 13.15
N GLU A 274 -5.66 0.03 14.07
CA GLU A 274 -4.70 1.07 14.37
C GLU A 274 -3.55 1.06 13.35
N PHE A 275 -3.06 2.26 13.03
CA PHE A 275 -1.96 2.46 12.09
C PHE A 275 -0.73 3.01 12.80
N CYS A 276 0.44 2.51 12.42
CA CYS A 276 1.68 3.02 12.96
C CYS A 276 1.86 4.50 12.58
N THR A 277 2.07 5.37 13.57
CA THR A 277 2.26 6.81 13.35
C THR A 277 3.52 7.13 12.52
N THR A 278 4.49 6.21 12.45
CA THR A 278 5.75 6.41 11.71
C THR A 278 5.64 6.00 10.25
N CYS A 279 5.16 4.78 10.00
CA CYS A 279 5.24 4.17 8.68
C CYS A 279 3.86 3.83 8.10
N GLY A 280 2.77 4.16 8.79
CA GLY A 280 1.41 3.85 8.32
C GLY A 280 1.09 2.36 8.27
N GLU A 281 1.90 1.49 8.88
CA GLU A 281 1.64 0.05 8.88
C GLU A 281 0.35 -0.25 9.64
N LYS A 282 -0.52 -1.05 9.02
CA LYS A 282 -1.79 -1.48 9.60
C LYS A 282 -1.54 -2.53 10.70
N GLY A 283 -2.31 -2.48 11.78
CA GLY A 283 -2.20 -3.43 12.89
C GLY A 283 -1.11 -3.06 13.89
N ALA A 284 -0.79 -1.78 14.01
CA ALA A 284 0.12 -1.31 15.06
C ALA A 284 -0.49 -1.57 16.44
N SER A 285 0.33 -1.98 17.41
CA SER A 285 -0.15 -2.40 18.74
C SER A 285 0.64 -1.80 19.89
N LYS A 286 1.81 -1.19 19.63
CA LYS A 286 2.70 -0.68 20.67
C LYS A 286 2.46 0.79 20.93
N ARG A 287 1.60 1.11 21.90
CA ARG A 287 1.36 2.49 22.34
C ARG A 287 2.54 3.03 23.14
N CYS A 288 2.81 4.33 23.02
CA CYS A 288 3.77 5.00 23.88
C CYS A 288 3.38 4.83 25.35
N SER A 289 4.32 4.44 26.20
CA SER A 289 4.09 4.25 27.63
C SER A 289 3.70 5.54 28.35
N VAL A 290 4.10 6.70 27.84
CA VAL A 290 3.88 8.02 28.46
C VAL A 290 2.56 8.63 28.02
N CYS A 291 2.38 8.94 26.72
CA CYS A 291 1.20 9.65 26.25
C CYS A 291 0.00 8.75 25.92
N LYS A 292 0.21 7.43 25.73
CA LYS A 292 -0.80 6.45 25.28
C LYS A 292 -1.45 6.73 23.90
N MET A 293 -1.31 7.94 23.35
CA MET A 293 -1.90 8.34 22.06
C MET A 293 -1.12 7.81 20.85
N VAL A 294 0.21 7.90 20.86
CA VAL A 294 1.03 7.52 19.70
C VAL A 294 1.26 6.01 19.67
N ILE A 295 1.09 5.38 18.51
CA ILE A 295 1.19 3.93 18.34
C ILE A 295 2.20 3.52 17.26
N TYR A 296 2.91 2.43 17.51
CA TYR A 296 3.97 1.90 16.66
C TYR A 296 3.77 0.41 16.35
N CYS A 297 4.27 -0.04 15.20
CA CYS A 297 4.37 -1.47 14.90
C CYS A 297 5.48 -2.13 15.73
N ASP A 298 6.63 -1.45 15.87
CA ASP A 298 7.81 -1.98 16.55
C ASP A 298 8.71 -0.88 17.13
N GLN A 299 9.82 -1.30 17.75
CA GLN A 299 10.79 -0.41 18.37
C GLN A 299 11.59 0.40 17.33
N THR A 300 11.73 -0.10 16.11
CA THR A 300 12.42 0.62 15.02
C THR A 300 11.62 1.86 14.66
N CYS A 301 10.32 1.72 14.40
CA CYS A 301 9.45 2.86 14.12
C CYS A 301 9.41 3.87 15.27
N GLN A 302 9.33 3.39 16.51
CA GLN A 302 9.41 4.25 17.68
C GLN A 302 10.71 5.08 17.70
N LYS A 303 11.87 4.45 17.53
CA LYS A 303 13.18 5.14 17.50
C LYS A 303 13.25 6.15 16.35
N THR A 304 12.78 5.77 15.17
CA THR A 304 12.77 6.62 13.97
C THR A 304 11.93 7.88 14.16
N HIS A 305 10.78 7.79 14.84
CA HIS A 305 9.89 8.94 15.06
C HIS A 305 10.19 9.73 16.35
N TRP A 306 10.94 9.15 17.30
CA TRP A 306 11.13 9.72 18.64
C TRP A 306 11.60 11.18 18.65
N PHE A 307 12.44 11.58 17.69
CA PHE A 307 12.94 12.95 17.61
C PHE A 307 11.84 14.02 17.45
N ALA A 308 10.72 13.67 16.79
CA ALA A 308 9.55 14.53 16.62
C ALA A 308 8.55 14.30 17.76
N HIS A 309 8.20 13.04 18.02
CA HIS A 309 7.25 12.66 19.05
C HIS A 309 7.61 13.22 20.44
N LYS A 310 8.87 13.16 20.88
CA LYS A 310 9.28 13.63 22.21
C LYS A 310 8.95 15.09 22.49
N LYS A 311 8.78 15.92 21.44
CA LYS A 311 8.47 17.34 21.55
C LYS A 311 7.02 17.61 21.91
N ILE A 312 6.12 16.71 21.53
CA ILE A 312 4.66 16.82 21.73
C ILE A 312 4.12 15.76 22.70
N CYS A 313 4.96 14.82 23.14
CA CYS A 313 4.55 13.68 23.96
C CYS A 313 3.89 14.12 25.28
N LYS A 314 4.33 15.24 25.87
CA LYS A 314 3.72 15.78 27.08
C LYS A 314 2.32 16.30 26.80
N ASP A 315 2.17 17.15 25.79
CA ASP A 315 0.87 17.73 25.41
C ASP A 315 -0.14 16.63 25.04
N LEU A 316 0.31 15.60 24.32
CA LEU A 316 -0.52 14.43 23.99
C LEU A 316 -0.94 13.63 25.24
N LYS A 317 -0.11 13.58 26.28
CA LYS A 317 -0.46 12.95 27.54
C LYS A 317 -1.58 13.73 28.23
N ASP A 318 -1.47 15.06 28.28
CA ASP A 318 -2.46 15.92 28.90
C ASP A 318 -3.82 15.82 28.16
N ILE A 319 -3.80 15.72 26.82
CA ILE A 319 -4.99 15.44 26.00
C ILE A 319 -5.61 14.10 26.36
N TYR A 320 -4.81 13.03 26.45
CA TYR A 320 -5.29 11.70 26.79
C TYR A 320 -5.95 11.66 28.17
N GLU A 321 -5.31 12.27 29.18
CA GLU A 321 -5.86 12.33 30.54
C GLU A 321 -7.19 13.09 30.57
N LYS A 322 -7.31 14.20 29.81
CA LYS A 322 -8.56 14.94 29.67
C LYS A 322 -9.66 14.09 29.04
N GLN A 323 -9.37 13.36 27.96
CA GLN A 323 -10.32 12.46 27.30
C GLN A 323 -10.79 11.32 28.23
N GLN A 324 -9.91 10.78 29.07
CA GLN A 324 -10.29 9.76 30.04
C GLN A 324 -11.23 10.32 31.12
N LEU A 325 -11.00 11.56 31.57
CA LEU A 325 -11.87 12.23 32.54
C LEU A 325 -13.26 12.52 31.95
N GLU A 326 -13.32 12.97 30.70
CA GLU A 326 -14.58 13.22 30.00
C GLU A 326 -15.36 11.92 29.80
N ALA A 327 -14.72 10.85 29.31
CA ALA A 327 -15.36 9.55 29.14
C ALA A 327 -15.82 8.92 30.47
N ALA A 328 -15.12 9.18 31.58
CA ALA A 328 -15.54 8.73 32.90
C ALA A 328 -16.78 9.48 33.39
N LYS A 329 -16.90 10.78 33.09
CA LYS A 329 -18.08 11.58 33.41
C LYS A 329 -19.30 11.12 32.61
N GLU A 330 -19.15 10.93 31.30
CA GLU A 330 -20.23 10.45 30.43
C GLU A 330 -20.78 9.10 30.92
N LYS A 331 -19.90 8.15 31.28
CA LYS A 331 -20.32 6.87 31.87
C LYS A 331 -21.07 7.03 33.19
N SER A 332 -20.63 7.94 34.05
CA SER A 332 -21.32 8.19 35.32
C SER A 332 -22.68 8.89 35.15
N GLU A 333 -22.87 9.62 34.05
CA GLU A 333 -24.15 10.25 33.69
C GLU A 333 -25.10 9.25 33.01
N GLU A 334 -24.60 8.26 32.28
CA GLU A 334 -25.40 7.16 31.72
C GLU A 334 -25.87 6.14 32.76
N GLU A 335 -25.16 6.03 33.90
CA GLU A 335 -25.46 5.10 34.99
C GLU A 335 -26.43 5.66 36.06
N ASN A 336 -26.76 6.97 36.02
CA ASN A 336 -27.68 7.65 36.96
C ASN A 336 -29.03 7.99 36.31
#